data_AF-G8ZJV8-F1
#
_entry.id   AF-G8ZJV8-F1
#
_cell.length_a   1.000
_cell.length_b   1.000
_cell.length_c   1.000
_cell.angle_alpha   90.00
_cell.angle_beta   90.00
_cell.angle_gamma   90.00
#
_symmetry.space_group_name_H-M   'P 1'
#
loop_
_entity.id
_entity.type
_entity.pdbx_description
1 polymer ?
#
loop_
_entity_poly.entity_id
_entity_poly.type
_entity_poly.pdbx_seq_one_letter_code
_entity_poly.pdbx_strand_id
1 'polypeptide(L)' 'MDVEDYMLLFLTAWILVSALATSKVDVFLTLALIGILIVRTVGSEFLSKRQKDNLSPIIEILLAIFVIIVLKKVYEVLSK' A
#
# COMPACT_ATOMS: atom_id res chain seq x y z
N MET A 1 8.20 -13.63 18.92
CA MET A 1 7.56 -12.79 17.89
C MET A 1 7.47 -13.64 16.67
N ASP A 2 6.24 -13.93 16.26
CA ASP A 2 6.00 -14.69 15.05
C ASP A 2 6.23 -13.78 13.84
N VAL A 3 6.43 -14.39 12.67
CA VAL A 3 6.66 -13.65 11.41
C VAL A 3 5.51 -12.67 11.13
N GLU A 4 4.30 -13.03 11.57
CA GLU A 4 3.11 -12.20 11.49
C GLU A 4 3.24 -10.89 12.28
N ASP A 5 3.77 -10.94 13.51
CA ASP A 5 4.00 -9.75 14.33
C ASP A 5 5.00 -8.79 13.67
N TYR A 6 6.05 -9.33 13.06
CA TYR A 6 7.05 -8.54 12.35
C TYR A 6 6.47 -7.87 11.10
N MET A 7 5.60 -8.55 10.36
CA MET A 7 4.89 -7.97 9.22
C MET A 7 3.98 -6.82 9.65
N LEU A 8 3.27 -6.97 10.77
CA LEU A 8 2.36 -5.97 11.29
C LEU A 8 3.13 -4.73 11.81
N LEU A 9 4.25 -4.95 12.49
CA LEU A 9 5.18 -3.90 12.90
C LEU A 9 5.76 -3.15 11.71
N PHE A 10 6.22 -3.88 10.68
CA PHE A 10 6.72 -3.27 9.45
C PHE A 10 5.65 -2.38 8.80
N LEU A 11 4.43 -2.89 8.64
CA LEU A 11 3.36 -2.15 7.97
C LEU A 11 2.94 -0.92 8.77
N THR A 12 2.90 -1.02 10.10
CA THR A 12 2.60 0.10 10.99
C THR A 12 3.69 1.18 10.92
N ALA A 13 4.95 0.77 11.03
CA ALA A 13 6.09 1.68 10.90
C ALA A 13 6.12 2.33 9.51
N TRP A 14 5.84 1.56 8.46
CA TRP A 14 5.80 2.04 7.08
C TRP A 14 4.71 3.10 6.87
N ILE A 15 3.49 2.87 7.38
CA ILE A 15 2.38 3.83 7.31
C ILE A 15 2.74 5.12 8.06
N LEU A 16 3.28 5.00 9.28
CA LEU A 16 3.69 6.17 10.09
C LEU A 16 4.77 7.00 9.39
N VAL A 17 5.83 6.34 8.90
CA VAL A 17 6.90 7.01 8.16
C VAL A 17 6.36 7.65 6.88
N SER A 18 5.48 6.96 6.15
CA SER A 18 4.86 7.50 4.93
C SER A 18 4.01 8.74 5.21
N ALA A 19 3.25 8.74 6.31
CA ALA A 19 2.43 9.88 6.74
C ALA A 19 3.29 11.09 7.14
N LEU A 20 4.42 10.84 7.81
CA LEU A 20 5.35 11.91 8.20
C LEU A 20 6.18 12.45 7.03
N ALA A 21 6.54 11.58 6.08
CA ALA A 21 7.41 11.93 4.95
C ALA A 21 6.67 12.64 3.81
N THR A 22 5.34 12.61 3.77
CA THR A 22 4.57 13.12 2.63
C THR A 22 3.50 14.12 3.05
N SER A 23 3.50 15.30 2.41
CA SER A 23 2.47 16.32 2.62
C SER A 23 1.29 16.19 1.64
N LYS A 24 1.42 15.35 0.60
CA LYS A 24 0.40 15.15 -0.44
C LYS A 24 -0.28 13.80 -0.27
N VAL A 25 -1.62 13.83 -0.20
CA VAL A 25 -2.47 12.64 -0.05
C VAL A 25 -2.21 11.61 -1.15
N ASP A 26 -2.06 12.06 -2.41
CA ASP A 26 -1.80 11.18 -3.54
C ASP A 26 -0.50 10.35 -3.36
N VAL A 27 0.53 10.98 -2.81
CA VAL A 27 1.85 10.34 -2.56
C VAL A 27 1.76 9.40 -1.36
N PHE A 28 1.07 9.82 -0.30
CA PHE A 28 0.80 8.98 0.86
C PHE A 28 0.07 7.69 0.47
N LEU A 29 -1.02 7.79 -0.29
CA LEU A 29 -1.81 6.65 -0.74
C LEU A 29 -0.97 5.69 -1.60
N THR A 30 -0.11 6.23 -2.44
CA THR A 30 0.83 5.44 -3.25
C THR A 30 1.83 4.68 -2.37
N LEU A 31 2.44 5.35 -1.39
CA LEU A 31 3.38 4.71 -0.46
C LEU A 31 2.68 3.65 0.42
N ALA A 32 1.46 3.93 0.88
CA ALA A 32 0.66 2.97 1.62
C ALA A 32 0.36 1.72 0.79
N LEU A 33 -0.04 1.90 -0.48
CA LEU A 33 -0.22 0.79 -1.42
C LEU A 33 1.06 -0.02 -1.59
N ILE A 34 2.21 0.63 -1.78
CA ILE A 34 3.51 -0.05 -1.90
C ILE A 34 3.80 -0.90 -0.67
N GLY A 35 3.63 -0.35 0.54
CA GLY A 35 3.86 -1.07 1.79
C GLY A 35 2.98 -2.31 1.94
N ILE A 36 1.69 -2.18 1.60
CA ILE A 36 0.73 -3.29 1.64
C ILE A 36 1.09 -4.36 0.58
N LEU A 37 1.49 -3.95 -0.62
CA LEU A 37 1.92 -4.88 -1.67
C LEU A 37 3.20 -5.64 -1.29
N ILE A 38 4.15 -4.97 -0.62
CA ILE A 38 5.35 -5.62 -0.07
C ILE A 38 4.96 -6.70 0.93
N VAL A 39 4.12 -6.37 1.93
CA VAL A 39 3.67 -7.35 2.93
C VAL A 39 2.89 -8.49 2.28
N ARG A 40 2.04 -8.22 1.28
CA ARG A 40 1.37 -9.29 0.54
C ARG A 40 2.35 -10.19 -0.19
N THR A 41 3.37 -9.62 -0.82
CA THR A 41 4.32 -10.36 -1.65
C THR A 41 5.28 -11.18 -0.79
N VAL A 42 5.92 -10.52 0.17
CA VAL A 42 6.89 -11.13 1.09
C VAL A 42 6.19 -12.04 2.09
N GLY A 43 5.03 -11.62 2.59
CA GLY A 43 4.19 -12.40 3.47
C GLY A 43 3.38 -13.48 2.74
N SER A 44 3.43 -13.60 1.42
CA SER A 44 2.60 -14.61 0.74
C SER A 44 2.92 -16.04 1.20
N GLU A 45 4.16 -16.36 1.54
CA GLU A 45 4.54 -17.68 2.05
C GLU A 45 4.24 -17.86 3.55
N PHE A 46 4.01 -16.76 4.28
CA PHE A 46 3.86 -16.74 5.74
C PHE A 46 2.44 -16.37 6.22
N LEU A 47 1.65 -15.70 5.38
CA LEU A 47 0.28 -15.27 5.65
C LEU A 47 -0.69 -16.42 5.40
N SER A 48 -1.52 -16.71 6.40
CA SER A 48 -2.60 -17.69 6.28
C SER A 48 -3.57 -17.30 5.15
N LYS A 49 -4.21 -18.30 4.50
CA LYS A 49 -5.23 -18.08 3.45
C LYS A 49 -6.28 -17.04 3.87
N ARG A 50 -6.66 -17.05 5.14
CA ARG A 50 -7.68 -16.16 5.72
C ARG A 50 -7.25 -14.69 5.74
N GLN A 51 -5.97 -14.41 5.97
CA GLN A 51 -5.43 -13.04 5.92
C GLN A 51 -5.27 -12.57 4.47
N LYS A 52 -4.81 -13.44 3.56
CA LYS A 52 -4.74 -13.11 2.13
C LYS A 52 -6.10 -12.70 1.57
N ASP A 53 -7.15 -13.43 1.93
CA ASP A 53 -8.52 -13.14 1.46
C ASP A 53 -9.03 -11.80 2.01
N ASN A 54 -8.73 -11.47 3.26
CA ASN A 54 -9.11 -10.18 3.86
C ASN A 54 -8.33 -8.99 3.29
N LEU A 55 -7.07 -9.16 2.88
CA LEU A 55 -6.27 -8.10 2.25
C LEU A 55 -6.66 -7.85 0.79
N SER A 56 -7.21 -8.85 0.09
CA SER A 56 -7.55 -8.73 -1.34
C SER A 56 -8.47 -7.54 -1.67
N PRO A 57 -9.63 -7.33 -0.99
CA PRO A 57 -10.51 -6.22 -1.33
C PRO A 57 -9.88 -4.85 -1.04
N ILE A 58 -9.07 -4.73 0.01
CA ILE A 58 -8.39 -3.47 0.35
C ILE A 58 -7.36 -3.12 -0.74
N ILE A 59 -6.60 -4.11 -1.21
CA ILE A 59 -5.60 -3.92 -2.27
C ILE A 59 -6.27 -3.56 -3.59
N GLU A 60 -7.39 -4.21 -3.92
CA GLU A 60 -8.16 -3.90 -5.14
C GLU A 60 -8.67 -2.46 -5.12
N ILE A 61 -9.20 -1.99 -3.99
CA ILE A 61 -9.64 -0.59 -3.83
C ILE A 61 -8.46 0.38 -3.95
N LEU A 62 -7.35 0.11 -3.26
CA LEU A 62 -6.17 0.98 -3.36
C LEU A 62 -5.58 0.99 -4.77
N LEU A 63 -5.60 -0.14 -5.50
CA LEU A 63 -5.17 -0.20 -6.89
C LEU A 63 -6.06 0.65 -7.79
N ALA A 64 -7.38 0.60 -7.62
CA ALA A 64 -8.30 1.46 -8.37
C ALA A 64 -8.02 2.95 -8.11
N ILE A 65 -7.84 3.34 -6.85
CA ILE A 65 -7.47 4.71 -6.46
C ILE A 65 -6.12 5.10 -7.07
N PHE A 66 -5.14 4.20 -7.05
CA PHE A 66 -3.82 4.43 -7.62
C PHE A 66 -3.87 4.68 -9.12
N VAL A 67 -4.67 3.91 -9.88
CA VAL A 67 -4.89 4.16 -11.32
C VAL A 67 -5.45 5.56 -11.55
N ILE A 68 -6.43 6.00 -10.74
CA ILE A 68 -7.00 7.36 -10.85
C ILE A 68 -5.92 8.42 -10.56
N ILE A 69 -5.11 8.23 -9.52
CA ILE A 69 -4.00 9.14 -9.19
C ILE A 69 -3.02 9.23 -10.35
N VAL A 70 -2.62 8.09 -10.93
CA VAL A 70 -1.70 8.02 -12.07
C VAL A 70 -2.30 8.72 -13.29
N LEU A 71 -3.55 8.43 -13.65
CA LEU A 71 -4.23 9.09 -14.78
C LEU A 71 -4.27 10.61 -14.59
N LYS A 72 -4.66 11.09 -13.42
CA LYS A 72 -4.67 12.52 -13.09
C LYS A 72 -3.29 13.14 -13.27
N LYS A 73 -2.23 12.46 -12.80
CA LYS A 73 -0.85 12.92 -12.94
C LYS A 73 -0.38 12.93 -14.39
N VAL A 74 -0.77 11.93 -15.18
CA VAL A 74 -0.47 11.84 -16.62
C VAL A 74 -1.16 12.99 -17.37
N TYR A 75 -2.44 13.27 -17.11
CA TYR A 75 -3.14 14.41 -17.71
C TYR A 75 -2.48 15.75 -17.34
N GLU A 76 -2.06 15.92 -16.09
CA GLU A 76 -1.33 17.12 -15.65
C GLU A 76 0.00 17.30 -16.40
N VAL A 77 0.70 16.21 -16.70
CA VAL A 77 1.96 16.24 -17.46
C VAL A 77 1.72 16.49 -18.95
N LEU A 78 0.68 15.88 -19.54
CA LEU A 78 0.36 16.00 -20.97
C LEU A 78 -0.30 17.34 -21.34
N SER A 79 -0.98 17.98 -20.38
CA SER A 79 -1.61 19.30 -20.56
C SER A 79 -0.63 20.46 -20.34
N LYS A 80 0.65 20.15 -20.12
CA LYS A 80 1.76 21.09 -19.95
C LYS A 80 2.65 21.09 -21.18
#